data_AF-A0A4V1FZT9-F1
#
_entry.id   AF-A0A4V1FZT9-F1
#
_cell.length_a   1.000
_cell.length_b   1.000
_cell.length_c   1.000
_cell.angle_alpha   90.00
_cell.angle_beta   90.00
_cell.angle_gamma   90.00
#
_symmetry.space_group_name_H-M   'P 1'
#
loop_
_entity.id
_entity.type
_entity.pdbx_description
1 polymer ?
#
loop_
_entity_poly.entity_id
_entity_poly.type
_entity_poly.pdbx_seq_one_letter_code
_entity_poly.pdbx_strand_id
1 'polypeptide(L)'
;MGGSYSTRTLFFADEMPDGEPFVRRTVERLRENGLDTDTALDDAAADIATGNGGSIEVRLDDYPIEVRFDFEASAEAPDTVLWLDGPDESAFEEYDVPLDTARDRADRLADAIADLAVEIDPWLAVGWIPYPHQDVHPYPEGYPPKTRLERLGWVTVFGEPFHEQFGGRERLLEAPARNVCDLENGAVLVRESTIPGTDRSDTDSGPAPSTDDYLFGGESLAELRAEIERQRRTYVDPFRDLEEGELASDIVMCEDHAPFEFEGMDDPSFPDDLDRGDRCHVLCVRRDGDTLWEGNNGEFVRRLVDVDGRPIGEMPDGVPDHREMISLVISTEYDGASSLDLYRMDSPEDPSVVGGLLGLERASDGESIWQDRNEPVTRD
;
A
#
# COMPACT_ATOMS: atom_id res chain seq x y z
N MET A 1 23.22 1.10 -1.67
CA MET A 1 23.19 0.31 -2.92
C MET A 1 21.73 0.24 -3.29
N GLY A 2 21.28 1.08 -4.22
CA GLY A 2 19.90 1.03 -4.70
C GLY A 2 19.77 -0.14 -5.65
N GLY A 3 18.97 -1.14 -5.28
CA GLY A 3 18.48 -2.11 -6.26
C GLY A 3 17.50 -1.38 -7.14
N SER A 4 17.67 -1.49 -8.46
CA SER A 4 16.65 -1.07 -9.41
C SER A 4 15.57 -2.15 -9.43
N TYR A 5 14.32 -1.79 -9.16
CA TYR A 5 13.20 -2.72 -9.17
C TYR A 5 12.51 -2.64 -10.53
N SER A 6 12.51 -3.74 -11.27
CA SER A 6 11.86 -3.81 -12.57
C SER A 6 10.52 -4.52 -12.48
N THR A 7 9.52 -4.05 -13.22
CA THR A 7 8.27 -4.80 -13.36
C THR A 7 8.55 -6.18 -13.96
N ARG A 8 7.87 -7.21 -13.48
CA ARG A 8 7.95 -8.57 -14.03
C ARG A 8 6.57 -9.09 -14.29
N THR A 9 6.36 -9.71 -15.45
CA THR A 9 5.11 -10.42 -15.77
C THR A 9 5.40 -11.84 -16.21
N LEU A 10 4.68 -12.81 -15.65
CA LEU A 10 4.73 -14.22 -16.03
C LEU A 10 3.41 -14.64 -16.64
N PHE A 11 3.46 -15.48 -17.68
CA PHE A 11 2.30 -16.10 -18.30
C PHE A 11 2.40 -17.62 -18.16
N PHE A 12 1.41 -18.22 -17.52
CA PHE A 12 1.29 -19.66 -17.32
C PHE A 12 0.17 -20.22 -18.20
N ALA A 13 0.50 -21.19 -19.04
CA ALA A 13 -0.44 -21.82 -19.99
C ALA A 13 -0.34 -23.35 -19.93
N ASP A 14 -1.42 -24.05 -20.28
CA ASP A 14 -1.43 -25.52 -20.34
C ASP A 14 -0.86 -26.05 -21.65
N GLU A 15 -1.03 -25.28 -22.73
CA GLU A 15 -0.58 -25.65 -24.06
C GLU A 15 0.60 -24.77 -24.44
N MET A 16 1.69 -25.41 -24.85
CA MET A 16 2.85 -24.71 -25.41
C MET A 16 2.47 -24.09 -26.76
N PRO A 17 2.63 -22.77 -26.93
CA PRO A 17 2.33 -22.12 -28.19
C PRO A 17 3.23 -22.59 -29.35
N ASP A 18 2.74 -22.40 -30.58
CA ASP A 18 3.47 -22.74 -31.80
C ASP A 18 4.71 -21.86 -32.02
N GLY A 19 5.85 -22.24 -31.42
CA GLY A 19 7.22 -21.73 -31.60
C GLY A 19 7.38 -20.40 -32.37
N GLU A 20 7.86 -20.46 -33.62
CA GLU A 20 8.17 -19.25 -34.42
C GLU A 20 6.93 -18.37 -34.70
N PRO A 21 5.78 -18.92 -35.15
CA PRO A 21 4.55 -18.13 -35.28
C PRO A 21 4.14 -17.41 -34.00
N PHE A 22 4.31 -18.04 -32.83
CA PHE A 22 4.00 -17.44 -31.54
C PHE A 22 4.93 -16.26 -31.23
N VAL A 23 6.26 -16.43 -31.38
CA VAL A 23 7.22 -15.34 -31.17
C VAL A 23 6.88 -14.12 -32.04
N ARG A 24 6.54 -14.35 -33.31
CA ARG A 24 6.15 -13.28 -34.24
C ARG A 24 4.91 -12.52 -33.76
N ARG A 25 3.83 -13.25 -33.44
CA ARG A 25 2.57 -12.64 -33.00
C ARG A 25 2.73 -11.92 -31.67
N THR A 26 3.48 -12.47 -30.72
CA THR A 26 3.82 -11.80 -29.45
C THR A 26 4.48 -10.45 -29.70
N VAL A 27 5.52 -10.38 -30.53
CA VAL A 27 6.21 -9.12 -30.83
C VAL A 27 5.31 -8.14 -31.60
N GLU A 28 4.47 -8.64 -32.50
CA GLU A 28 3.49 -7.81 -33.21
C GLU A 28 2.46 -7.18 -32.24
N ARG A 29 1.93 -7.94 -31.28
CA ARG A 29 1.03 -7.42 -30.22
C ARG A 29 1.69 -6.36 -29.35
N LEU A 30 2.95 -6.59 -28.96
CA LEU A 30 3.71 -5.61 -28.20
C LEU A 30 3.87 -4.30 -28.99
N ARG A 31 4.15 -4.38 -30.30
CA ARG A 31 4.23 -3.19 -31.19
C ARG A 31 2.89 -2.47 -31.34
N GLU A 32 1.78 -3.19 -31.43
CA GLU A 32 0.44 -2.59 -31.49
C GLU A 32 0.14 -1.72 -30.26
N ASN A 33 0.73 -2.07 -29.12
CA ASN A 33 0.64 -1.33 -27.85
C ASN A 33 1.75 -0.28 -27.66
N GLY A 34 2.53 0.00 -28.71
CA GLY A 34 3.59 1.03 -28.67
C GLY A 34 4.89 0.57 -28.01
N LEU A 35 5.15 -0.74 -27.95
CA LEU A 35 6.45 -1.28 -27.55
C LEU A 35 7.26 -1.65 -28.80
N ASP A 36 8.27 -0.83 -29.10
CA ASP A 36 9.04 -0.95 -30.33
C ASP A 36 10.23 -1.91 -30.18
N THR A 37 10.74 -2.45 -31.29
CA THR A 37 11.99 -3.22 -31.29
C THR A 37 12.81 -2.96 -32.55
N ASP A 38 14.10 -2.74 -32.34
CA ASP A 38 15.10 -2.58 -33.40
C ASP A 38 15.57 -3.93 -33.97
N THR A 39 15.15 -5.04 -33.37
CA THR A 39 15.56 -6.39 -33.77
C THR A 39 14.85 -6.83 -35.03
N ALA A 40 15.61 -7.40 -35.98
CA ALA A 40 15.06 -8.06 -37.16
C ALA A 40 14.29 -9.32 -36.73
N LEU A 41 12.95 -9.23 -36.71
CA LEU A 41 12.07 -10.26 -36.16
C LEU A 41 12.17 -11.62 -36.87
N ASP A 42 12.42 -11.63 -38.18
CA ASP A 42 12.45 -12.87 -38.96
C ASP A 42 13.56 -13.82 -38.51
N ASP A 43 14.79 -13.32 -38.34
CA ASP A 43 15.92 -14.14 -37.93
C ASP A 43 15.81 -14.51 -36.44
N ALA A 44 15.41 -13.55 -35.60
CA ALA A 44 15.27 -13.77 -34.15
C ALA A 44 14.19 -14.80 -33.80
N ALA A 45 13.03 -14.77 -34.46
CA ALA A 45 11.94 -15.69 -34.18
C ALA A 45 12.31 -17.14 -34.54
N ALA A 46 13.01 -17.35 -35.65
CA ALA A 46 13.49 -18.67 -36.05
C ALA A 46 14.55 -19.21 -35.08
N ASP A 47 15.49 -18.36 -34.65
CA ASP A 47 16.53 -18.74 -33.70
C ASP A 47 15.93 -19.11 -32.32
N ILE A 48 15.00 -18.30 -31.79
CA ILE A 48 14.32 -18.56 -30.51
C ILE A 48 13.53 -19.88 -30.58
N ALA A 49 12.75 -20.10 -31.65
CA ALA A 49 11.95 -21.30 -31.80
C ALA A 49 12.79 -22.57 -31.93
N THR A 50 13.93 -22.51 -32.64
CA THR A 50 14.82 -23.67 -32.80
C THR A 50 15.71 -23.93 -31.60
N GLY A 51 15.94 -22.91 -30.76
CA GLY A 51 16.72 -22.99 -29.52
C GLY A 51 15.95 -23.49 -28.30
N ASN A 52 14.68 -23.89 -28.45
CA ASN A 52 13.72 -24.18 -27.36
C ASN A 52 13.47 -22.98 -26.41
N GLY A 53 13.67 -21.75 -26.89
CA GLY A 53 13.53 -20.54 -26.09
C GLY A 53 14.61 -19.51 -26.39
N GLY A 54 14.50 -18.36 -25.75
CA GLY A 54 15.39 -17.23 -25.95
C GLY A 54 14.74 -15.91 -25.55
N SER A 55 15.38 -14.79 -25.84
CA SER A 55 14.82 -13.48 -25.53
C SER A 55 14.95 -12.48 -26.67
N ILE A 56 14.04 -11.51 -26.68
CA ILE A 56 14.06 -10.36 -27.57
C ILE A 56 13.83 -9.10 -26.72
N GLU A 57 14.59 -8.04 -27.00
CA GLU A 57 14.35 -6.74 -26.36
C GLU A 57 13.31 -5.97 -27.16
N VAL A 58 12.27 -5.50 -26.47
CA VAL A 58 11.37 -4.44 -26.92
C VAL A 58 11.58 -3.21 -26.03
N ARG A 59 11.01 -2.06 -26.39
CA ARG A 59 11.21 -0.80 -25.66
C ARG A 59 9.89 -0.10 -25.44
N LEU A 60 9.65 0.29 -24.19
CA LEU A 60 8.59 1.23 -23.83
C LEU A 60 9.24 2.62 -23.71
N ASP A 61 9.06 3.45 -24.73
CA ASP A 61 9.85 4.68 -24.92
C ASP A 61 11.36 4.39 -24.87
N ASP A 62 12.08 4.92 -23.88
CA ASP A 62 13.51 4.73 -23.67
C ASP A 62 13.86 3.57 -22.72
N TYR A 63 12.85 2.85 -22.21
CA TYR A 63 13.07 1.78 -21.25
C TYR A 63 13.02 0.40 -21.92
N PRO A 64 14.10 -0.40 -21.81
CA PRO A 64 14.11 -1.75 -22.37
C PRO A 64 13.17 -2.66 -21.58
N ILE A 65 12.57 -3.60 -22.30
CA ILE A 65 11.77 -4.70 -21.78
C ILE A 65 12.30 -5.98 -22.42
N GLU A 66 12.79 -6.90 -21.61
CA GLU A 66 13.23 -8.22 -22.09
C GLU A 66 12.01 -9.14 -22.15
N VAL A 67 11.69 -9.62 -23.35
CA VAL A 67 10.65 -10.61 -23.59
C VAL A 67 11.32 -11.98 -23.72
N ARG A 68 11.11 -12.86 -22.76
CA ARG A 68 11.72 -14.20 -22.73
C ARG A 68 10.68 -15.25 -23.07
N PHE A 69 11.05 -16.15 -23.96
CA PHE A 69 10.27 -17.31 -24.36
C PHE A 69 10.96 -18.56 -23.81
N ASP A 70 10.18 -19.44 -23.22
CA ASP A 70 10.64 -20.77 -22.84
C ASP A 70 9.71 -21.77 -23.52
N PHE A 71 10.30 -22.68 -24.29
CA PHE A 71 9.57 -23.75 -24.96
C PHE A 71 9.89 -25.13 -24.36
N GLU A 72 10.68 -25.18 -23.28
CA GLU A 72 10.96 -26.42 -22.57
C GLU A 72 9.88 -26.68 -21.52
N ALA A 73 9.12 -27.75 -21.72
CA ALA A 73 8.21 -28.24 -20.68
C ALA A 73 9.01 -28.76 -19.48
N SER A 74 8.77 -28.19 -18.30
CA SER A 74 9.35 -28.64 -17.04
C SER A 74 8.48 -29.72 -16.41
N ALA A 75 9.09 -30.83 -16.03
CA ALA A 75 8.39 -31.88 -15.29
C ALA A 75 8.11 -31.50 -13.82
N GLU A 76 8.69 -30.40 -13.32
CA GLU A 76 8.77 -30.09 -11.88
C GLU A 76 8.11 -28.75 -11.48
N ALA A 77 7.78 -27.87 -12.43
CA ALA A 77 7.18 -26.55 -12.18
C ALA A 77 6.05 -26.25 -13.19
N PRO A 78 5.06 -25.40 -12.85
CA PRO A 78 4.08 -24.95 -13.83
C PRO A 78 4.79 -24.25 -15.01
N ASP A 79 4.47 -24.68 -16.22
CA ASP A 79 5.11 -24.21 -17.45
C ASP A 79 4.77 -22.73 -17.67
N THR A 80 5.76 -21.88 -17.41
CA THR A 80 5.71 -20.48 -17.81
C THR A 80 6.13 -20.41 -19.27
N VAL A 81 5.28 -19.83 -20.13
CA VAL A 81 5.55 -19.78 -21.58
C VAL A 81 6.16 -18.46 -22.01
N LEU A 82 5.98 -17.40 -21.21
CA LEU A 82 6.46 -16.05 -21.49
C LEU A 82 6.80 -15.29 -20.20
N TRP A 83 7.91 -14.56 -20.23
CA TRP A 83 8.30 -13.57 -19.23
C TRP A 83 8.41 -12.21 -19.90
N LEU A 84 7.92 -11.18 -19.21
CA LEU A 84 8.24 -9.79 -19.50
C LEU A 84 9.01 -9.24 -18.31
N ASP A 85 10.32 -9.04 -18.48
CA ASP A 85 11.13 -8.25 -17.55
C ASP A 85 11.06 -6.80 -18.04
N GLY A 86 10.07 -6.08 -17.52
CA GLY A 86 9.70 -4.73 -17.92
C GLY A 86 10.60 -3.64 -17.34
N PRO A 87 10.19 -2.37 -17.47
CA PRO A 87 11.03 -1.25 -17.08
C PRO A 87 11.21 -1.16 -15.56
N ASP A 88 12.27 -0.48 -15.16
CA ASP A 88 12.53 -0.10 -13.77
C ASP A 88 11.47 0.87 -13.23
N GLU A 89 11.30 0.90 -11.90
CA GLU A 89 10.33 1.75 -11.18
C GLU A 89 10.44 3.23 -11.57
N SER A 90 11.65 3.71 -11.85
CA SER A 90 11.92 5.06 -12.38
C SER A 90 11.19 5.42 -13.69
N ALA A 91 10.65 4.44 -14.43
CA ALA A 91 9.78 4.72 -15.58
C ALA A 91 8.41 5.29 -15.17
N PHE A 92 8.07 5.16 -13.89
CA PHE A 92 6.76 5.38 -13.30
C PHE A 92 6.75 6.35 -12.12
N GLU A 93 7.89 6.55 -11.44
CA GLU A 93 7.98 7.44 -10.28
C GLU A 93 7.77 8.92 -10.64
N GLU A 94 6.84 9.58 -9.94
CA GLU A 94 6.47 10.99 -10.19
C GLU A 94 7.63 11.98 -9.97
N TYR A 95 8.64 11.60 -9.18
CA TYR A 95 9.84 12.41 -8.98
C TYR A 95 10.68 12.57 -10.25
N ASP A 96 10.68 11.56 -11.12
CA ASP A 96 11.50 11.50 -12.33
C ASP A 96 10.68 11.71 -13.61
N VAL A 97 9.36 11.44 -13.57
CA VAL A 97 8.49 11.43 -14.73
C VAL A 97 7.16 12.14 -14.43
N PRO A 98 6.63 13.00 -15.33
CA PRO A 98 5.29 13.57 -15.14
C PRO A 98 4.21 12.47 -15.00
N LEU A 99 3.29 12.64 -14.04
CA LEU A 99 2.24 11.66 -13.72
C LEU A 99 1.45 11.17 -14.95
N ASP A 100 1.07 12.06 -15.87
CA ASP A 100 0.35 11.65 -17.08
C ASP A 100 1.18 10.73 -17.98
N THR A 101 2.50 10.92 -18.03
CA THR A 101 3.42 10.05 -18.77
C THR A 101 3.59 8.70 -18.08
N ALA A 102 3.71 8.68 -16.74
CA ALA A 102 3.78 7.44 -15.97
C ALA A 102 2.50 6.60 -16.13
N ARG A 103 1.33 7.25 -16.10
CA ARG A 103 0.03 6.61 -16.34
C ARG A 103 -0.07 6.05 -17.75
N ASP A 104 0.29 6.84 -18.77
CA ASP A 104 0.26 6.40 -20.16
C ASP A 104 1.17 5.18 -20.42
N ARG A 105 2.35 5.14 -19.79
CA ARG A 105 3.24 3.96 -19.83
C ARG A 105 2.62 2.75 -19.16
N ALA A 106 2.05 2.93 -17.96
CA ALA A 106 1.40 1.86 -17.22
C ALA A 106 0.18 1.31 -17.99
N ASP A 107 -0.59 2.17 -18.64
CA ASP A 107 -1.71 1.79 -19.48
C ASP A 107 -1.25 0.98 -20.71
N ARG A 108 -0.24 1.46 -21.46
CA ARG A 108 0.35 0.73 -22.58
C ARG A 108 0.88 -0.65 -22.19
N LEU A 109 1.51 -0.76 -21.02
CA LEU A 109 2.02 -2.04 -20.51
C LEU A 109 0.87 -2.97 -20.09
N ALA A 110 -0.17 -2.45 -19.43
CA ALA A 110 -1.33 -3.25 -19.04
C ALA A 110 -2.12 -3.75 -20.26
N ASP A 111 -2.30 -2.90 -21.29
CA ASP A 111 -2.95 -3.26 -22.54
C ASP A 111 -2.14 -4.31 -23.31
N ALA A 112 -0.81 -4.18 -23.35
CA ALA A 112 0.07 -5.20 -23.92
C ALA A 112 -0.06 -6.55 -23.20
N ILE A 113 -0.16 -6.56 -21.86
CA ILE A 113 -0.39 -7.78 -21.09
C ILE A 113 -1.76 -8.39 -21.41
N ALA A 114 -2.81 -7.56 -21.56
CA ALA A 114 -4.15 -8.01 -21.93
C ALA A 114 -4.18 -8.67 -23.31
N ASP A 115 -3.59 -8.04 -24.32
CA ASP A 115 -3.53 -8.55 -25.68
C ASP A 115 -2.71 -9.84 -25.78
N LEU A 116 -1.60 -9.91 -25.05
CA LEU A 116 -0.81 -11.12 -24.94
C LEU A 116 -1.57 -12.23 -24.24
N ALA A 117 -2.37 -11.93 -23.21
CA ALA A 117 -3.20 -12.93 -22.55
C ALA A 117 -4.29 -13.49 -23.49
N VAL A 118 -4.85 -12.68 -24.39
CA VAL A 118 -5.78 -13.20 -25.41
C VAL A 118 -5.07 -14.14 -26.39
N GLU A 119 -3.83 -13.84 -26.76
CA GLU A 119 -3.03 -14.66 -27.69
C GLU A 119 -2.50 -15.96 -27.05
N ILE A 120 -2.05 -15.89 -25.80
CA ILE A 120 -1.45 -17.02 -25.07
C ILE A 120 -2.51 -17.94 -24.48
N ASP A 121 -3.68 -17.40 -24.17
CA ASP A 121 -4.73 -18.07 -23.39
C ASP A 121 -4.20 -18.64 -22.06
N PRO A 122 -3.58 -17.80 -21.20
CA PRO A 122 -3.00 -18.28 -19.97
C PRO A 122 -4.09 -18.64 -18.97
N TRP A 123 -3.86 -19.70 -18.21
CA TRP A 123 -4.69 -19.96 -17.03
C TRP A 123 -4.38 -18.97 -15.91
N LEU A 124 -3.17 -18.39 -15.89
CA LEU A 124 -2.78 -17.28 -15.03
C LEU A 124 -1.73 -16.42 -15.74
N ALA A 125 -1.87 -15.10 -15.66
CA ALA A 125 -0.74 -14.19 -15.83
C ALA A 125 -0.65 -13.23 -14.64
N VAL A 126 0.56 -12.90 -14.20
CA VAL A 126 0.74 -12.02 -13.03
C VAL A 126 1.91 -11.07 -13.27
N GLY A 127 1.61 -9.78 -13.18
CA GLY A 127 2.55 -8.67 -13.25
C GLY A 127 2.79 -8.08 -11.86
N TRP A 128 4.03 -7.94 -11.41
CA TRP A 128 4.38 -7.34 -10.11
C TRP A 128 5.71 -6.57 -10.17
N ILE A 129 6.04 -5.83 -9.11
CA ILE A 129 7.39 -5.29 -8.88
C ILE A 129 8.01 -6.09 -7.72
N PRO A 130 9.15 -6.77 -7.91
CA PRO A 130 9.80 -7.54 -6.86
C PRO A 130 10.47 -6.61 -5.83
N TYR A 131 9.98 -6.62 -4.59
CA TYR A 131 10.66 -5.96 -3.46
C TYR A 131 11.74 -6.88 -2.86
N PRO A 132 12.91 -6.36 -2.47
CA PRO A 132 14.09 -7.16 -2.11
C PRO A 132 14.01 -7.80 -0.72
N HIS A 133 12.94 -7.52 0.03
CA HIS A 133 12.71 -8.03 1.38
C HIS A 133 11.35 -8.75 1.52
N GLN A 134 10.62 -8.87 0.42
CA GLN A 134 9.40 -9.66 0.31
C GLN A 134 9.56 -10.55 -0.92
N ASP A 135 10.21 -11.71 -0.74
CA ASP A 135 10.25 -12.79 -1.74
C ASP A 135 8.86 -13.46 -1.89
N VAL A 136 7.81 -12.65 -1.99
CA VAL A 136 6.45 -13.08 -2.29
C VAL A 136 6.41 -13.25 -3.81
N HIS A 137 7.08 -14.29 -4.28
CA HIS A 137 7.04 -14.66 -5.68
C HIS A 137 5.66 -15.22 -5.99
N PRO A 138 4.92 -14.69 -6.98
CA PRO A 138 3.65 -15.25 -7.40
C PRO A 138 3.87 -16.48 -8.30
N TYR A 139 4.76 -17.40 -7.89
CA TYR A 139 4.85 -18.71 -8.52
C TYR A 139 3.72 -19.57 -7.96
N PRO A 140 2.72 -19.95 -8.77
CA PRO A 140 1.63 -20.76 -8.32
C PRO A 140 2.12 -22.17 -7.95
N GLU A 141 1.70 -22.68 -6.79
CA GLU A 141 1.92 -24.08 -6.44
C GLU A 141 0.82 -24.97 -7.03
N GLY A 142 1.08 -25.54 -8.20
CA GLY A 142 0.17 -26.45 -8.89
C GLY A 142 -0.87 -25.75 -9.79
N TYR A 143 -1.82 -26.53 -10.30
CA TYR A 143 -2.78 -26.11 -11.33
C TYR A 143 -4.24 -26.50 -10.98
N PRO A 144 -5.20 -25.55 -11.03
CA PRO A 144 -4.97 -24.18 -10.57
C PRO A 144 -4.51 -24.22 -9.10
N PRO A 145 -3.71 -23.26 -8.63
CA PRO A 145 -3.23 -23.25 -7.25
C PRO A 145 -4.41 -23.17 -6.28
N LYS A 146 -4.59 -24.21 -5.45
CA LYS A 146 -5.62 -24.23 -4.40
C LYS A 146 -5.33 -23.29 -3.23
N THR A 147 -4.08 -22.85 -3.13
CA THR A 147 -3.52 -21.94 -2.14
C THR A 147 -2.32 -21.26 -2.78
N ARG A 148 -1.99 -20.03 -2.34
CA ARG A 148 -0.72 -19.32 -2.66
C ARG A 148 -0.57 -18.63 -4.02
N LEU A 149 -1.60 -17.93 -4.50
CA LEU A 149 -1.28 -16.59 -5.00
C LEU A 149 -1.27 -15.72 -3.75
N GLU A 150 -0.09 -15.59 -3.13
CA GLU A 150 0.03 -14.99 -1.80
C GLU A 150 -0.50 -13.55 -1.78
N ARG A 151 -0.48 -12.85 -2.93
CA ARG A 151 -1.13 -11.55 -3.21
C ARG A 151 -1.39 -11.41 -4.72
N LEU A 152 -2.36 -10.57 -5.10
CA LEU A 152 -2.49 -10.10 -6.48
C LEU A 152 -1.26 -9.29 -6.91
N GLY A 153 -0.92 -9.39 -8.20
CA GLY A 153 -0.01 -8.46 -8.86
C GLY A 153 -0.68 -7.11 -9.13
N TRP A 154 0.09 -6.12 -9.58
CA TRP A 154 -0.48 -4.83 -10.03
C TRP A 154 -1.42 -5.03 -11.23
N VAL A 155 -1.13 -6.03 -12.06
CA VAL A 155 -2.00 -6.62 -13.08
C VAL A 155 -2.00 -8.13 -12.89
N THR A 156 -3.17 -8.75 -12.88
CA THR A 156 -3.33 -10.21 -12.84
C THR A 156 -4.38 -10.61 -13.86
N VAL A 157 -4.10 -11.61 -14.68
CA VAL A 157 -5.08 -12.21 -15.60
C VAL A 157 -5.42 -13.62 -15.12
N PHE A 158 -6.71 -13.90 -15.03
CA PHE A 158 -7.23 -15.19 -14.59
C PHE A 158 -7.98 -15.85 -15.74
N GLY A 159 -7.52 -17.04 -16.13
CA GLY A 159 -8.22 -17.87 -17.12
C GLY A 159 -9.39 -18.66 -16.50
N GLU A 160 -10.04 -19.46 -17.35
CA GLU A 160 -11.22 -20.26 -16.97
C GLU A 160 -11.07 -21.08 -15.68
N PRO A 161 -9.92 -21.73 -15.39
CA PRO A 161 -9.76 -22.53 -14.16
C PRO A 161 -10.03 -21.76 -12.86
N PHE A 162 -9.84 -20.44 -12.83
CA PHE A 162 -10.10 -19.61 -11.65
C PHE A 162 -11.55 -19.18 -11.51
N HIS A 163 -12.37 -19.26 -12.57
CA HIS A 163 -13.77 -18.85 -12.50
C HIS A 163 -14.54 -19.64 -11.44
N GLU A 164 -14.41 -20.97 -11.43
CA GLU A 164 -15.09 -21.80 -10.42
C GLU A 164 -14.54 -21.56 -9.01
N GLN A 165 -13.23 -21.36 -8.89
CA GLN A 165 -12.56 -21.13 -7.60
C GLN A 165 -13.06 -19.85 -6.92
N PHE A 166 -13.31 -18.80 -7.69
CA PHE A 166 -13.83 -17.53 -7.17
C PHE A 166 -15.35 -17.48 -7.10
N GLY A 167 -16.06 -18.60 -7.25
CA GLY A 167 -17.53 -18.63 -7.16
C GLY A 167 -18.25 -18.11 -8.42
N GLY A 168 -17.54 -18.05 -9.54
CA GLY A 168 -18.06 -17.70 -10.87
C GLY A 168 -17.27 -16.57 -11.53
N ARG A 169 -17.30 -16.54 -12.87
CA ARG A 169 -16.72 -15.44 -13.67
C ARG A 169 -17.33 -14.08 -13.34
N GLU A 170 -18.64 -14.04 -13.04
CA GLU A 170 -19.33 -12.80 -12.65
C GLU A 170 -18.71 -12.18 -11.39
N ARG A 171 -18.39 -13.01 -10.39
CA ARG A 171 -17.72 -12.57 -9.17
C ARG A 171 -16.37 -11.95 -9.48
N LEU A 172 -15.59 -12.56 -10.36
CA LEU A 172 -14.30 -12.01 -10.78
C LEU A 172 -14.45 -10.65 -11.50
N LEU A 173 -15.48 -10.47 -12.32
CA LEU A 173 -15.80 -9.20 -12.96
C LEU A 173 -16.29 -8.12 -11.98
N GLU A 174 -16.86 -8.53 -10.84
CA GLU A 174 -17.28 -7.66 -9.74
C GLU A 174 -16.17 -7.38 -8.72
N ALA A 175 -14.98 -7.94 -8.94
CA ALA A 175 -13.83 -7.72 -8.08
C ALA A 175 -13.62 -6.22 -7.86
N PRO A 176 -13.41 -5.78 -6.62
CA PRO A 176 -13.29 -4.37 -6.33
C PRO A 176 -11.89 -3.88 -6.72
N ALA A 177 -11.39 -4.08 -7.93
CA ALA A 177 -10.08 -3.58 -8.34
C ALA A 177 -10.19 -2.18 -8.97
N ARG A 178 -9.05 -1.57 -9.32
CA ARG A 178 -9.03 -0.27 -10.03
C ARG A 178 -9.67 -0.41 -11.41
N ASN A 179 -9.32 -1.47 -12.12
CA ASN A 179 -9.90 -1.82 -13.40
C ASN A 179 -10.05 -3.34 -13.51
N VAL A 180 -11.20 -3.78 -13.98
CA VAL A 180 -11.49 -5.18 -14.26
C VAL A 180 -12.02 -5.26 -15.67
N CYS A 181 -11.39 -6.08 -16.50
CA CYS A 181 -11.68 -6.17 -17.93
C CYS A 181 -11.95 -7.62 -18.32
N ASP A 182 -13.02 -7.79 -19.07
CA ASP A 182 -13.34 -9.05 -19.72
C ASP A 182 -12.55 -9.17 -21.03
N LEU A 183 -11.83 -10.29 -21.22
CA LEU A 183 -11.02 -10.55 -22.41
C LEU A 183 -11.75 -11.44 -23.41
N GLU A 184 -11.35 -11.39 -24.68
CA GLU A 184 -12.04 -12.07 -25.78
C GLU A 184 -12.05 -13.61 -25.66
N ASN A 185 -11.01 -14.18 -25.05
CA ASN A 185 -10.89 -15.61 -24.76
C ASN A 185 -11.68 -16.02 -23.49
N GLY A 186 -12.35 -15.08 -22.82
CA GLY A 186 -13.14 -15.32 -21.62
C GLY A 186 -12.37 -15.22 -20.32
N ALA A 187 -11.04 -15.03 -20.37
CA ALA A 187 -10.23 -14.67 -19.22
C ALA A 187 -10.60 -13.28 -18.69
N VAL A 188 -10.23 -12.98 -17.45
CA VAL A 188 -10.51 -11.69 -16.82
C VAL A 188 -9.22 -11.07 -16.32
N LEU A 189 -8.95 -9.84 -16.74
CA LEU A 189 -7.86 -9.02 -16.23
C LEU A 189 -8.35 -8.21 -15.03
N VAL A 190 -7.57 -8.24 -13.96
CA VAL A 190 -7.75 -7.48 -12.72
C VAL A 190 -6.51 -6.61 -12.51
N ARG A 191 -6.70 -5.30 -12.46
CA ARG A 191 -5.65 -4.31 -12.24
C ARG A 191 -5.89 -3.59 -10.92
N GLU A 192 -4.95 -3.70 -10.00
CA GLU A 192 -5.06 -3.16 -8.64
C GLU A 192 -4.75 -1.66 -8.56
N SER A 193 -3.79 -1.19 -9.37
CA SER A 193 -3.28 0.18 -9.30
C SER A 193 -3.18 0.83 -10.69
N THR A 194 -3.20 2.17 -10.71
CA THR A 194 -3.01 2.91 -11.97
C THR A 194 -1.56 2.84 -12.43
N ILE A 195 -0.61 2.80 -11.50
CA ILE A 195 0.81 2.71 -11.81
C ILE A 195 1.39 1.50 -11.07
N PRO A 196 2.31 0.73 -11.65
CA PRO A 196 2.99 -0.34 -10.92
C PRO A 196 3.63 0.20 -9.64
N GLY A 197 3.41 -0.47 -8.50
CA GLY A 197 4.06 -0.12 -7.22
C GLY A 197 3.37 0.98 -6.42
N THR A 198 2.39 1.69 -6.99
CA THR A 198 1.56 2.64 -6.24
C THR A 198 0.39 1.95 -5.56
N ASP A 199 0.01 2.41 -4.37
CA ASP A 199 -1.21 1.96 -3.73
C ASP A 199 -2.45 2.37 -4.54
N ARG A 200 -3.52 1.60 -4.40
CA ARG A 200 -4.80 1.88 -5.06
C ARG A 200 -5.43 3.22 -4.62
N SER A 201 -4.98 3.78 -3.49
CA SER A 201 -5.51 4.98 -2.85
C SER A 201 -5.00 6.31 -3.42
N ASP A 202 -4.13 6.33 -4.43
CA ASP A 202 -3.54 7.57 -4.99
C ASP A 202 -4.54 8.52 -5.71
N THR A 203 -5.85 8.33 -5.54
CA THR A 203 -6.87 9.26 -6.06
C THR A 203 -8.07 9.37 -5.11
N ASP A 204 -8.19 10.49 -4.38
CA ASP A 204 -9.41 11.18 -3.84
C ASP A 204 -10.62 10.36 -3.31
N SER A 205 -10.55 9.03 -3.20
CA SER A 205 -11.73 8.15 -3.13
C SER A 205 -11.85 7.40 -1.80
N GLY A 206 -10.90 7.60 -0.88
CA GLY A 206 -10.80 6.86 0.37
C GLY A 206 -10.52 5.35 0.17
N PRO A 207 -10.46 4.57 1.26
CA PRO A 207 -10.37 3.13 1.24
C PRO A 207 -11.29 2.46 0.25
N ALA A 208 -10.73 1.43 -0.32
CA ALA A 208 -11.36 0.67 -1.36
C ALA A 208 -11.29 -0.81 -0.93
N PRO A 209 -12.40 -1.59 -0.99
CA PRO A 209 -12.43 -2.97 -0.50
C PRO A 209 -11.29 -3.82 -1.06
N SER A 210 -10.64 -4.61 -0.22
CA SER A 210 -9.54 -5.51 -0.59
C SER A 210 -9.99 -6.51 -1.66
N THR A 211 -9.32 -6.49 -2.81
CA THR A 211 -9.59 -7.45 -3.89
C THR A 211 -9.16 -8.86 -3.50
N ASP A 212 -8.05 -8.98 -2.74
CA ASP A 212 -7.56 -10.26 -2.22
C ASP A 212 -8.59 -10.92 -1.30
N ASP A 213 -9.14 -10.19 -0.32
CA ASP A 213 -10.12 -10.73 0.62
C ASP A 213 -11.44 -11.06 -0.09
N TYR A 214 -11.80 -10.29 -1.10
CA TYR A 214 -12.97 -10.58 -1.93
C TYR A 214 -12.78 -11.86 -2.77
N LEU A 215 -11.68 -12.01 -3.49
CA LEU A 215 -11.47 -13.15 -4.39
C LEU A 215 -11.02 -14.40 -3.64
N PHE A 216 -9.96 -14.30 -2.85
CA PHE A 216 -9.37 -15.45 -2.15
C PHE A 216 -10.00 -15.70 -0.77
N GLY A 217 -10.37 -14.64 -0.04
CA GLY A 217 -11.06 -14.75 1.24
C GLY A 217 -12.54 -15.13 1.11
N GLY A 218 -13.15 -14.86 -0.05
CA GLY A 218 -14.55 -15.14 -0.32
C GLY A 218 -15.51 -14.16 0.36
N GLU A 219 -15.00 -13.05 0.91
CA GLU A 219 -15.82 -12.04 1.58
C GLU A 219 -16.71 -11.28 0.58
N SER A 220 -17.90 -10.88 0.98
CA SER A 220 -18.74 -10.03 0.13
C SER A 220 -18.28 -8.58 0.17
N LEU A 221 -18.56 -7.82 -0.91
CA LEU A 221 -18.34 -6.36 -0.91
C LEU A 221 -19.08 -5.63 0.22
N ALA A 222 -20.22 -6.18 0.67
CA ALA A 222 -20.98 -5.61 1.76
C ALA A 222 -20.25 -5.78 3.12
N GLU A 223 -19.67 -6.95 3.36
CA GLU A 223 -18.87 -7.23 4.56
C GLU A 223 -17.61 -6.36 4.60
N LEU A 224 -16.85 -6.33 3.50
CA LEU A 224 -15.64 -5.51 3.40
C LEU A 224 -15.91 -4.01 3.59
N ARG A 225 -16.98 -3.48 3.00
CA ARG A 225 -17.38 -2.07 3.20
C ARG A 225 -17.82 -1.80 4.64
N ALA A 226 -18.55 -2.73 5.26
CA ALA A 226 -18.97 -2.59 6.64
C ALA A 226 -17.76 -2.62 7.59
N GLU A 227 -16.75 -3.43 7.29
CA GLU A 227 -15.51 -3.49 8.07
C GLU A 227 -14.69 -2.19 7.91
N ILE A 228 -14.50 -1.68 6.70
CA ILE A 228 -13.86 -0.37 6.46
C ILE A 228 -14.59 0.72 7.26
N GLU A 229 -15.93 0.73 7.23
CA GLU A 229 -16.71 1.74 7.95
C GLU A 229 -16.66 1.55 9.48
N ARG A 230 -16.53 0.31 9.96
CA ARG A 230 -16.27 0.03 11.37
C ARG A 230 -14.91 0.57 11.77
N GLN A 231 -13.86 0.25 11.02
CA GLN A 231 -12.48 0.67 11.31
C GLN A 231 -12.34 2.19 11.30
N ARG A 232 -12.93 2.88 10.32
CA ARG A 232 -13.00 4.36 10.25
C ARG A 232 -13.71 5.01 11.44
N ARG A 233 -14.55 4.27 12.17
CA ARG A 233 -15.27 4.73 13.35
C ARG A 233 -14.63 4.24 14.65
N THR A 234 -13.60 3.41 14.57
CA THR A 234 -12.93 2.83 15.73
C THR A 234 -11.59 3.52 15.92
N TYR A 235 -11.40 4.20 17.04
CA TYR A 235 -10.15 4.89 17.36
C TYR A 235 -9.17 4.00 18.11
N VAL A 236 -7.89 4.18 17.80
CA VAL A 236 -6.76 3.53 18.44
C VAL A 236 -5.93 4.59 19.15
N ASP A 237 -5.98 4.58 20.48
CA ASP A 237 -5.06 5.34 21.31
C ASP A 237 -3.89 4.43 21.71
N PRO A 238 -2.69 4.60 21.11
CA PRO A 238 -1.57 3.69 21.31
C PRO A 238 -1.06 3.70 22.76
N PHE A 239 -1.37 4.72 23.55
CA PHE A 239 -0.95 4.80 24.96
C PHE A 239 -1.76 3.88 25.87
N ARG A 240 -2.88 3.32 25.40
CA ARG A 240 -3.67 2.31 26.13
C ARG A 240 -2.94 1.00 26.37
N ASP A 241 -1.86 0.75 25.64
CA ASP A 241 -1.03 -0.46 25.77
C ASP A 241 0.22 -0.24 26.65
N LEU A 242 0.40 0.97 27.19
CA LEU A 242 1.49 1.26 28.12
C LEU A 242 1.20 0.74 29.53
N GLU A 243 2.21 0.32 30.27
CA GLU A 243 2.06 0.03 31.69
C GLU A 243 1.94 1.33 32.52
N GLU A 244 1.40 1.21 33.73
CA GLU A 244 1.35 2.30 34.70
C GLU A 244 2.75 2.87 34.97
N GLY A 245 2.94 4.17 34.74
CA GLY A 245 4.22 4.85 34.90
C GLY A 245 5.20 4.71 33.73
N GLU A 246 4.86 3.95 32.68
CA GLU A 246 5.68 3.85 31.47
C GLU A 246 5.74 5.19 30.72
N LEU A 247 6.89 5.47 30.10
CA LEU A 247 7.14 6.71 29.37
C LEU A 247 7.05 6.48 27.85
N ALA A 248 6.52 7.46 27.15
CA ALA A 248 6.49 7.49 25.69
C ALA A 248 6.48 8.92 25.15
N SER A 249 6.63 9.07 23.83
CA SER A 249 6.53 10.34 23.13
C SER A 249 5.13 10.52 22.57
N ASP A 250 4.46 11.63 22.90
CA ASP A 250 3.20 12.05 22.28
C ASP A 250 3.44 13.29 21.41
N ILE A 251 2.74 13.37 20.29
CA ILE A 251 2.78 14.51 19.37
C ILE A 251 1.42 15.17 19.47
N VAL A 252 1.38 16.36 20.04
CA VAL A 252 0.15 16.97 20.52
C VAL A 252 -0.04 18.38 20.00
N MET A 253 -1.28 18.84 19.96
CA MET A 253 -1.66 20.20 19.57
C MET A 253 -2.50 20.82 20.68
N CYS A 254 -2.26 22.10 20.96
CA CYS A 254 -3.11 22.90 21.84
C CYS A 254 -3.95 23.91 21.05
N GLU A 255 -4.98 24.45 21.69
CA GLU A 255 -5.93 25.38 21.06
C GLU A 255 -5.26 26.58 20.40
N ASP A 256 -4.27 27.19 21.06
CA ASP A 256 -3.59 28.39 20.57
C ASP A 256 -2.82 28.17 19.24
N HIS A 257 -2.45 26.92 18.95
CA HIS A 257 -1.74 26.54 17.73
C HIS A 257 -2.64 25.85 16.69
N ALA A 258 -3.91 25.62 17.02
CA ALA A 258 -4.85 24.96 16.15
C ALA A 258 -5.45 25.93 15.11
N PRO A 259 -5.63 25.49 13.86
CA PRO A 259 -6.29 26.31 12.84
C PRO A 259 -7.83 26.29 12.92
N PHE A 260 -8.40 25.76 13.99
CA PHE A 260 -9.84 25.51 14.19
C PHE A 260 -10.25 25.70 15.66
N GLU A 261 -11.56 25.77 15.92
CA GLU A 261 -12.13 25.93 17.28
C GLU A 261 -12.14 24.59 18.04
N PHE A 262 -11.67 24.58 19.30
CA PHE A 262 -11.58 23.38 20.15
C PHE A 262 -12.92 23.00 20.83
N GLU A 263 -13.79 23.98 21.11
CA GLU A 263 -14.98 23.76 21.94
C GLU A 263 -16.00 22.84 21.24
N GLY A 264 -16.25 21.66 21.82
CA GLY A 264 -17.16 20.66 21.25
C GLY A 264 -16.55 19.84 20.10
N MET A 265 -15.23 19.90 19.93
CA MET A 265 -14.50 19.05 19.00
C MET A 265 -14.33 17.66 19.60
N ASP A 266 -14.87 16.65 18.90
CA ASP A 266 -14.51 15.25 19.11
C ASP A 266 -13.42 14.89 18.08
N ASP A 267 -12.55 13.91 18.37
CA ASP A 267 -11.52 13.42 17.42
C ASP A 267 -12.04 13.13 15.98
N PRO A 268 -13.31 12.70 15.74
CA PRO A 268 -13.90 12.59 14.39
C PRO A 268 -14.08 13.88 13.61
N SER A 269 -13.97 15.04 14.26
CA SER A 269 -14.02 16.34 13.61
C SER A 269 -12.64 16.94 13.37
N PHE A 270 -11.60 16.16 13.67
CA PHE A 270 -10.22 16.56 13.46
C PHE A 270 -9.89 16.60 11.95
N PRO A 271 -9.25 17.67 11.44
CA PRO A 271 -8.91 17.75 10.01
C PRO A 271 -7.78 16.79 9.63
N ASP A 272 -7.97 16.05 8.53
CA ASP A 272 -6.96 15.12 8.00
C ASP A 272 -5.67 15.83 7.53
N ASP A 273 -5.79 17.06 7.02
CA ASP A 273 -4.71 17.80 6.34
C ASP A 273 -4.02 18.88 7.21
N LEU A 274 -3.68 18.55 8.45
CA LEU A 274 -2.92 19.50 9.28
C LEU A 274 -1.45 19.55 8.86
N ASP A 275 -0.96 20.76 8.56
CA ASP A 275 0.46 21.05 8.42
C ASP A 275 1.15 20.92 9.80
N ARG A 276 1.75 19.74 10.03
CA ARG A 276 2.28 19.30 11.32
C ARG A 276 3.62 19.97 11.69
N GLY A 277 4.20 20.80 10.83
CA GLY A 277 5.56 21.35 11.04
C GLY A 277 5.67 22.41 12.14
N ASP A 278 4.70 23.34 12.22
CA ASP A 278 4.81 24.56 13.05
C ASP A 278 3.75 24.66 14.16
N ARG A 279 2.89 23.64 14.32
CA ARG A 279 1.67 23.71 15.15
C ARG A 279 1.54 22.62 16.21
N CYS A 280 2.52 21.71 16.31
CA CYS A 280 2.50 20.63 17.29
C CYS A 280 3.68 20.70 18.24
N HIS A 281 3.49 20.15 19.43
CA HIS A 281 4.52 19.88 20.41
C HIS A 281 4.81 18.38 20.46
N VAL A 282 6.06 18.01 20.67
CA VAL A 282 6.43 16.62 20.98
C VAL A 282 6.76 16.56 22.46
N LEU A 283 5.95 15.85 23.23
CA LEU A 283 6.08 15.75 24.68
C LEU A 283 6.54 14.37 25.11
N CYS A 284 7.43 14.32 26.11
CA CYS A 284 7.63 13.11 26.90
C CYS A 284 6.44 12.99 27.85
N VAL A 285 5.66 11.92 27.71
CA VAL A 285 4.49 11.67 28.54
C VAL A 285 4.68 10.38 29.34
N ARG A 286 4.03 10.34 30.49
CA ARG A 286 3.94 9.20 31.40
C ARG A 286 2.49 8.81 31.55
N ARG A 287 2.22 7.50 31.47
CA ARG A 287 0.89 6.97 31.77
C ARG A 287 0.62 6.97 33.28
N ASP A 288 -0.55 7.48 33.66
CA ASP A 288 -1.14 7.32 35.00
C ASP A 288 -2.64 7.04 34.87
N GLY A 289 -3.01 5.78 35.07
CA GLY A 289 -4.36 5.28 34.85
C GLY A 289 -4.85 5.56 33.42
N ASP A 290 -5.88 6.40 33.34
CA ASP A 290 -6.52 6.84 32.09
C ASP A 290 -6.05 8.24 31.64
N THR A 291 -4.92 8.71 32.17
CA THR A 291 -4.36 10.04 31.89
C THR A 291 -2.89 9.98 31.49
N LEU A 292 -2.48 10.96 30.70
CA LEU A 292 -1.09 11.22 30.33
C LEU A 292 -0.62 12.51 31.00
N TRP A 293 0.54 12.43 31.65
CA TRP A 293 1.20 13.54 32.33
C TRP A 293 2.57 13.76 31.72
N GLU A 294 3.03 14.99 31.64
CA GLU A 294 4.36 15.29 31.12
C GLU A 294 5.43 14.71 32.07
N GLY A 295 6.44 14.05 31.50
CA GLY A 295 7.39 13.23 32.24
C GLY A 295 8.37 14.02 33.13
N ASN A 296 8.68 15.27 32.79
CA ASN A 296 9.63 16.15 33.45
C ASN A 296 9.01 17.02 34.56
N ASN A 297 7.90 17.69 34.26
CA ASN A 297 7.25 18.65 35.17
C ASN A 297 5.97 18.08 35.82
N GLY A 298 5.48 16.93 35.34
CA GLY A 298 4.30 16.28 35.92
C GLY A 298 3.00 17.01 35.66
N GLU A 299 2.94 17.88 34.64
CA GLU A 299 1.71 18.60 34.25
C GLU A 299 0.77 17.71 33.46
N PHE A 300 -0.54 17.92 33.62
CA PHE A 300 -1.55 17.22 32.86
C PHE A 300 -1.44 17.55 31.36
N VAL A 301 -1.47 16.52 30.52
CA VAL A 301 -1.47 16.63 29.06
C VAL A 301 -2.84 16.34 28.49
N ARG A 302 -3.33 15.11 28.67
CA ARG A 302 -4.63 14.65 28.19
C ARG A 302 -5.10 13.36 28.84
N ARG A 303 -6.38 13.02 28.69
CA ARG A 303 -6.93 11.70 28.95
C ARG A 303 -6.67 10.76 27.76
N LEU A 304 -6.68 9.45 28.05
CA LEU A 304 -6.75 8.42 27.03
C LEU A 304 -8.14 8.43 26.38
N VAL A 305 -8.25 8.00 25.13
CA VAL A 305 -9.55 7.88 24.44
C VAL A 305 -9.98 6.43 24.25
N ASP A 306 -11.30 6.18 24.29
CA ASP A 306 -11.88 4.87 23.99
C ASP A 306 -12.00 4.61 22.48
N VAL A 307 -12.64 3.50 22.14
CA VAL A 307 -12.83 3.08 20.73
C VAL A 307 -13.74 4.02 19.94
N ASP A 308 -14.55 4.85 20.58
CA ASP A 308 -15.38 5.86 19.92
C ASP A 308 -14.65 7.22 19.83
N GLY A 309 -13.38 7.29 20.22
CA GLY A 309 -12.61 8.54 20.29
C GLY A 309 -12.99 9.42 21.47
N ARG A 310 -13.64 8.86 22.51
CA ARG A 310 -14.08 9.64 23.67
C ARG A 310 -13.09 9.57 24.81
N PRO A 311 -12.79 10.68 25.49
CA PRO A 311 -11.94 10.67 26.68
C PRO A 311 -12.47 9.73 27.78
N ILE A 312 -11.56 8.92 28.34
CA ILE A 312 -11.82 7.98 29.43
C ILE A 312 -11.60 8.69 30.77
N GLY A 313 -12.52 8.49 31.71
CA GLY A 313 -12.41 9.05 33.06
C GLY A 313 -12.79 10.54 33.16
N GLU A 314 -12.68 11.07 34.37
CA GLU A 314 -13.01 12.48 34.67
C GLU A 314 -11.79 13.39 34.44
N MET A 315 -12.04 14.60 33.94
CA MET A 315 -11.01 15.64 33.83
C MET A 315 -10.46 15.98 35.23
N PRO A 316 -9.13 16.08 35.41
CA PRO A 316 -8.56 16.50 36.69
C PRO A 316 -9.05 17.87 37.15
N ASP A 317 -9.28 18.01 38.46
CA ASP A 317 -9.76 19.26 39.06
C ASP A 317 -8.85 20.44 38.69
N GLY A 318 -9.47 21.53 38.22
CA GLY A 318 -8.77 22.77 37.88
C GLY A 318 -8.19 22.83 36.46
N VAL A 319 -8.31 21.76 35.66
CA VAL A 319 -8.01 21.78 34.21
C VAL A 319 -9.28 22.18 33.44
N PRO A 320 -9.29 23.31 32.71
CA PRO A 320 -10.41 23.63 31.84
C PRO A 320 -10.33 22.82 30.53
N ASP A 321 -11.48 22.50 29.92
CA ASP A 321 -11.57 21.60 28.77
C ASP A 321 -10.66 21.99 27.58
N HIS A 322 -10.52 23.28 27.29
CA HIS A 322 -9.66 23.78 26.20
C HIS A 322 -8.15 23.63 26.44
N ARG A 323 -7.74 23.20 27.65
CA ARG A 323 -6.35 22.91 28.01
C ARG A 323 -6.05 21.41 27.99
N GLU A 324 -6.96 20.56 27.54
CA GLU A 324 -6.61 19.19 27.18
C GLU A 324 -6.00 19.19 25.78
N MET A 325 -4.79 18.64 25.64
CA MET A 325 -4.13 18.61 24.34
C MET A 325 -4.67 17.46 23.47
N ILE A 326 -4.79 17.70 22.17
CA ILE A 326 -5.21 16.67 21.20
C ILE A 326 -3.96 15.95 20.69
N SER A 327 -3.97 14.62 20.71
CA SER A 327 -2.87 13.81 20.19
C SER A 327 -3.03 13.55 18.70
N LEU A 328 -1.95 13.74 17.96
CA LEU A 328 -1.83 13.47 16.52
C LEU A 328 -1.41 12.03 16.21
N VAL A 329 -1.16 11.22 17.25
CA VAL A 329 -0.84 9.79 17.09
C VAL A 329 -2.06 8.91 17.36
N ILE A 330 -3.16 9.47 17.88
CA ILE A 330 -4.47 8.80 17.87
C ILE A 330 -4.94 8.78 16.42
N SER A 331 -5.26 7.59 15.93
CA SER A 331 -5.78 7.40 14.58
C SER A 331 -7.01 6.51 14.63
N THR A 332 -7.70 6.36 13.50
CA THR A 332 -8.66 5.27 13.38
C THR A 332 -7.93 3.94 13.19
N GLU A 333 -8.57 2.81 13.50
CA GLU A 333 -8.07 1.46 13.18
C GLU A 333 -7.76 1.31 11.68
N TYR A 334 -8.38 2.17 10.86
CA TYR A 334 -8.22 2.18 9.41
C TYR A 334 -6.88 2.79 8.95
N ASP A 335 -6.37 3.84 9.60
CA ASP A 335 -5.28 4.66 9.06
C ASP A 335 -3.89 3.97 9.05
N GLY A 336 -3.81 2.71 9.52
CA GLY A 336 -2.61 1.89 9.50
C GLY A 336 -1.43 2.52 10.26
N ALA A 337 -0.33 1.78 10.39
CA ALA A 337 0.90 2.24 11.07
C ALA A 337 1.63 3.42 10.37
N SER A 338 0.98 4.12 9.43
CA SER A 338 1.52 5.31 8.75
C SER A 338 1.38 6.59 9.56
N SER A 339 0.50 6.63 10.57
CA SER A 339 0.41 7.76 11.49
C SER A 339 1.43 7.59 12.62
N LEU A 340 2.60 8.21 12.47
CA LEU A 340 3.59 8.50 13.54
C LEU A 340 3.57 7.50 14.71
N ASP A 341 4.40 6.44 14.63
CA ASP A 341 4.46 5.39 15.65
C ASP A 341 4.74 5.93 17.06
N LEU A 342 4.09 5.30 18.05
CA LEU A 342 4.41 5.48 19.46
C LEU A 342 5.86 5.11 19.75
N TYR A 343 6.65 6.07 20.23
CA TYR A 343 8.00 5.80 20.72
C TYR A 343 7.99 5.62 22.24
N ARG A 344 8.22 4.39 22.72
CA ARG A 344 8.43 4.08 24.15
C ARG A 344 9.81 4.56 24.59
N MET A 345 9.89 5.19 25.75
CA MET A 345 11.08 5.85 26.25
C MET A 345 11.61 5.17 27.52
N ASP A 346 12.93 4.99 27.61
CA ASP A 346 13.57 4.47 28.83
C ASP A 346 13.76 5.55 29.90
N SER A 347 13.80 6.83 29.49
CA SER A 347 13.94 7.97 30.40
C SER A 347 13.41 9.27 29.76
N PRO A 348 13.12 10.30 30.56
CA PRO A 348 12.74 11.61 30.02
C PRO A 348 13.85 12.31 29.21
N GLU A 349 15.09 11.81 29.27
CA GLU A 349 16.23 12.32 28.50
C GLU A 349 16.39 11.63 27.14
N ASP A 350 15.60 10.60 26.83
CA ASP A 350 15.68 9.85 25.57
C ASP A 350 14.95 10.61 24.45
N PRO A 351 15.63 11.17 23.44
CA PRO A 351 14.94 11.86 22.37
C PRO A 351 14.24 10.84 21.46
N SER A 352 12.93 10.94 21.29
CA SER A 352 12.25 10.17 20.23
C SER A 352 12.85 10.54 18.87
N VAL A 353 13.01 9.56 17.97
CA VAL A 353 13.56 9.80 16.62
C VAL A 353 12.74 10.86 15.88
N VAL A 354 11.42 10.79 16.00
CA VAL A 354 10.48 11.79 15.47
C VAL A 354 10.70 13.15 16.11
N GLY A 355 10.90 13.19 17.42
CA GLY A 355 11.22 14.41 18.13
C GLY A 355 12.56 15.03 17.72
N GLY A 356 13.57 14.21 17.38
CA GLY A 356 14.82 14.71 16.79
C GLY A 356 14.62 15.33 15.40
N LEU A 357 13.68 14.81 14.61
CA LEU A 357 13.35 15.29 13.25
C LEU A 357 12.43 16.52 13.25
N LEU A 358 11.45 16.57 14.15
CA LEU A 358 10.48 17.65 14.31
C LEU A 358 10.94 18.75 15.27
N GLY A 359 12.16 18.65 15.80
CA GLY A 359 12.75 19.69 16.64
C GLY A 359 12.11 19.79 18.04
N LEU A 360 12.24 18.73 18.84
CA LEU A 360 11.83 18.66 20.24
C LEU A 360 12.14 19.95 21.01
N GLU A 361 11.11 20.69 21.38
CA GLU A 361 11.15 21.59 22.52
C GLU A 361 10.76 20.78 23.76
N ARG A 362 11.75 20.14 24.40
CA ARG A 362 11.54 19.57 25.74
C ARG A 362 11.18 20.69 26.69
N ALA A 363 10.09 20.56 27.44
CA ALA A 363 9.80 21.46 28.55
C ALA A 363 10.90 21.32 29.61
N SER A 364 11.55 22.43 29.96
CA SER A 364 12.56 22.42 31.01
C SER A 364 11.93 22.05 32.35
N ASP A 365 12.70 21.43 33.25
CA ASP A 365 12.23 21.11 34.60
C ASP A 365 11.63 22.36 35.28
N GLY A 366 10.34 22.26 35.64
CA GLY A 366 9.61 23.33 36.32
C GLY A 366 9.12 24.47 35.43
N GLU A 367 9.36 24.43 34.12
CA GLU A 367 8.65 25.28 33.15
C GLU A 367 7.32 24.64 32.80
N SER A 368 6.28 25.45 32.77
CA SER A 368 4.96 24.96 32.38
C SER A 368 4.90 24.75 30.88
N ILE A 369 4.27 23.63 30.46
CA ILE A 369 3.91 23.43 29.05
C ILE A 369 2.76 24.37 28.62
N TRP A 370 2.20 25.12 29.58
CA TRP A 370 1.10 26.06 29.42
C TRP A 370 1.56 27.49 29.71
N GLN A 371 1.97 28.23 28.69
CA GLN A 371 2.54 29.58 28.86
C GLN A 371 1.59 30.59 29.56
N ASP A 372 0.27 30.39 29.47
CA ASP A 372 -0.74 31.33 29.98
C ASP A 372 -1.55 30.84 31.21
N ARG A 373 -1.03 29.89 32.00
CA ARG A 373 -1.75 29.39 33.18
C ARG A 373 -1.25 30.06 34.47
N ASN A 374 -2.18 30.48 35.34
CA ASN A 374 -1.84 31.09 36.64
C ASN A 374 -1.26 30.07 37.64
N GLU A 375 -1.74 28.82 37.62
CA GLU A 375 -1.21 27.70 38.41
C GLU A 375 -1.32 26.39 37.60
N PRO A 376 -0.21 25.67 37.36
CA PRO A 376 -0.24 24.38 36.67
C PRO A 376 -0.85 23.28 37.55
N VAL A 377 -1.64 22.40 36.95
CA VAL A 377 -2.09 21.17 37.61
C VAL A 377 -1.01 20.13 37.40
N THR A 378 -0.31 19.84 38.49
CA THR A 378 0.75 18.82 38.57
C THR A 378 0.27 17.64 39.37
N ARG A 379 0.85 16.46 39.13
CA ARG A 379 0.66 15.31 40.01
C ARG A 379 1.17 15.60 41.43
N ASP A 380 0.39 15.22 42.44
CA ASP A 380 0.76 15.30 43.87
C ASP A 380 1.97 14.41 44.23
#